data_AF-K5WLS1-F1
#
_entry.id   AF-K5WLS1-F1
#
_cell.length_a   1.000
_cell.length_b   1.000
_cell.length_c   1.000
_cell.angle_alpha   90.00
_cell.angle_beta   90.00
_cell.angle_gamma   90.00
#
_symmetry.space_group_name_H-M   'P 1'
#
loop_
_entity.id
_entity.type
_entity.pdbx_description
1 polymer ?
#
loop_
_entity_poly.entity_id
_entity_poly.type
_entity_poly.pdbx_seq_one_letter_code
_entity_poly.pdbx_strand_id
1 'polypeptide(L)'
;MDATPDELASRFPWPTPPHPAVVPAPIRHAGWSSESTEAVLTDLKENHQRWHIFFNEKHFHNHAAHHLLAIYALGAPASLLNAAYHTHVVYQKPAFPPPETDEARKAREAVAKVVIDDTNWKDYLGDDRYYQAYVSFFSSKLLDKAAGKNAIQRVLEDYVFSVDANLTPGKSANGQKPLVLARFLGGFLHPLIHAGYGAEFGLPGLIAEGISEAAVQTNEADALFTPELFGAATGATGLASRIASLAFSSAAPSSEVHALGILARVAKDPAFAPHNVGLPVPPDADEKSVDRVVRVGGTNLVEYLTSWFGTVNEDAATLRAKFEEVVWMNTVVYGVGGWAGRELGEDENKEFNGDFFLMHLVTSALLTSSLLNILTPKSAALLLKTYFAFSVVLYVARGRPSLPIDAFYAHTTAHPHPSGPMPTPDKDTLPPDEQRVQLTPSSWLAIVQTTLGHPNEHLCKAQRALYHFAEWLGGTRAHAFAGLSSSDLSSIDSGAGGGLTGAEVLDGTLFLRAAGLTAGRLGWMREGEKGRGWDAKGFFPSEEDEREARQEQERFHRFKGAGGMMYHVR
;
A
#
# COMPACT_ATOMS: atom_id res chain seq x y z
N MET A 1 -23.17 4.72 17.13
CA MET A 1 -22.97 3.62 18.08
C MET A 1 -23.26 4.13 19.47
N ASP A 2 -24.11 3.42 20.20
CA ASP A 2 -24.36 3.71 21.62
C ASP A 2 -23.22 3.12 22.45
N ALA A 3 -22.05 3.75 22.40
CA ALA A 3 -20.94 3.45 23.30
C ALA A 3 -20.97 4.45 24.46
N THR A 4 -20.87 3.95 25.68
CA THR A 4 -20.65 4.80 26.86
C THR A 4 -19.31 5.54 26.76
N PRO A 5 -19.14 6.67 27.45
CA PRO A 5 -17.86 7.37 27.49
C PRO A 5 -16.66 6.49 27.88
N ASP A 6 -16.87 5.53 28.80
CA ASP A 6 -15.82 4.61 29.27
C ASP A 6 -15.45 3.55 28.21
N GLU A 7 -16.45 3.02 27.49
CA GLU A 7 -16.20 2.12 26.36
C GLU A 7 -15.45 2.85 25.25
N LEU A 8 -15.84 4.09 24.95
CA LEU A 8 -15.18 4.91 23.94
C LEU A 8 -13.74 5.26 24.35
N ALA A 9 -13.50 5.55 25.64
CA ALA A 9 -12.14 5.74 26.16
C ALA A 9 -11.30 4.45 26.08
N SER A 10 -11.92 3.27 26.23
CA SER A 10 -11.23 1.98 26.10
C SER A 10 -10.90 1.63 24.64
N ARG A 11 -11.71 2.09 23.68
CA ARG A 11 -11.45 1.96 22.24
C ARG A 11 -10.35 2.92 21.75
N PHE A 12 -10.27 4.10 22.35
CA PHE A 12 -9.33 5.16 21.99
C PHE A 12 -8.53 5.61 23.22
N PRO A 13 -7.66 4.73 23.76
CA PRO A 13 -6.82 5.06 24.90
C PRO A 13 -5.68 6.01 24.50
N TRP A 14 -4.88 6.43 25.48
CA TRP A 14 -3.68 7.20 25.20
C TRP A 14 -2.72 6.42 24.26
N PRO A 15 -2.26 7.00 23.13
CA PRO A 15 -1.50 6.23 22.15
C PRO A 15 -0.14 5.73 22.66
N THR A 16 0.12 4.43 22.54
CA THR A 16 1.38 3.79 22.97
C THR A 16 2.22 3.35 21.78
N PRO A 17 3.55 3.59 21.74
CA PRO A 17 4.39 3.06 20.67
C PRO A 17 4.34 1.53 20.62
N PRO A 18 4.33 0.92 19.44
CA PRO A 18 4.28 -0.54 19.33
C PRO A 18 5.64 -1.14 19.64
N HIS A 19 5.66 -2.39 20.10
CA HIS A 19 6.91 -3.14 20.31
C HIS A 19 7.45 -3.66 18.97
N PRO A 20 8.71 -3.37 18.58
CA PRO A 20 9.27 -3.80 17.29
C PRO A 20 9.70 -5.28 17.34
N ALA A 21 8.75 -6.21 17.16
CA ALA A 21 9.02 -7.64 17.23
C ALA A 21 9.75 -8.22 16.00
N VAL A 22 9.47 -7.69 14.80
CA VAL A 22 10.02 -8.15 13.51
C VAL A 22 10.76 -7.03 12.81
N VAL A 23 10.11 -5.87 12.68
CA VAL A 23 10.61 -4.70 11.94
C VAL A 23 10.62 -3.46 12.84
N PRO A 24 11.47 -2.46 12.55
CA PRO A 24 11.42 -1.19 13.26
C PRO A 24 10.01 -0.61 13.28
N ALA A 25 9.58 -0.13 14.44
CA ALA A 25 8.30 0.55 14.58
C ALA A 25 8.36 1.93 13.89
N PRO A 26 7.26 2.39 13.26
CA PRO A 26 7.14 3.77 12.80
C PRO A 26 7.48 4.76 13.90
N ILE A 27 8.33 5.74 13.57
CA ILE A 27 8.77 6.77 14.51
C ILE A 27 7.69 7.85 14.64
N ARG A 28 7.50 8.35 15.86
CA ARG A 28 6.76 9.59 16.13
C ARG A 28 7.77 10.71 16.31
N HIS A 29 7.74 11.69 15.42
CA HIS A 29 8.65 12.82 15.47
C HIS A 29 8.29 13.77 16.61
N ALA A 30 9.27 14.54 17.07
CA ALA A 30 9.04 15.55 18.10
C ALA A 30 8.02 16.60 17.61
N GLY A 31 7.13 17.05 18.50
CA GLY A 31 6.14 18.09 18.21
C GLY A 31 4.77 17.84 18.85
N TRP A 32 4.44 16.58 19.14
CA TRP A 32 3.20 16.25 19.86
C TRP A 32 3.30 16.61 21.35
N SER A 33 2.18 17.03 21.92
CA SER A 33 1.95 17.43 23.30
C SER A 33 0.67 16.78 23.85
N SER A 34 0.41 16.91 25.15
CA SER A 34 -0.85 16.45 25.74
C SER A 34 -2.08 17.05 25.05
N GLU A 35 -2.00 18.33 24.67
CA GLU A 35 -3.05 19.05 23.95
C GLU A 35 -3.30 18.44 22.56
N SER A 36 -2.24 18.16 21.79
CA SER A 36 -2.41 17.48 20.49
C SER A 36 -2.94 16.06 20.62
N THR A 37 -2.57 15.35 21.70
CA THR A 37 -3.08 14.00 21.96
C THR A 37 -4.57 14.03 22.34
N GLU A 38 -4.99 15.01 23.13
CA GLU A 38 -6.41 15.21 23.46
C GLU A 38 -7.22 15.57 22.20
N ALA A 39 -6.70 16.45 21.35
CA ALA A 39 -7.33 16.82 20.09
C ALA A 39 -7.52 15.61 19.16
N VAL A 40 -6.45 14.87 18.86
CA VAL A 40 -6.54 13.71 17.97
C VAL A 40 -7.48 12.64 18.52
N LEU A 41 -7.46 12.38 19.84
CA LEU A 41 -8.39 11.41 20.44
C LEU A 41 -9.84 11.90 20.41
N THR A 42 -10.08 13.20 20.56
CA THR A 42 -11.42 13.79 20.45
C THR A 42 -11.96 13.62 19.03
N ASP A 43 -11.17 13.99 18.03
CA ASP A 43 -11.57 13.90 16.62
C ASP A 43 -11.78 12.44 16.17
N LEU A 44 -10.92 11.51 16.60
CA LEU A 44 -11.09 10.07 16.31
C LEU A 44 -12.36 9.49 16.93
N LYS A 45 -12.66 9.85 18.18
CA LYS A 45 -13.88 9.43 18.88
C LYS A 45 -15.12 9.99 18.20
N GLU A 46 -15.08 11.25 17.81
CA GLU A 46 -16.16 11.87 17.06
C GLU A 46 -16.37 11.18 15.70
N ASN A 47 -15.27 10.90 14.98
CA ASN A 47 -15.31 10.22 13.71
C ASN A 47 -15.97 8.84 13.81
N HIS A 48 -15.55 8.05 14.80
CA HIS A 48 -16.10 6.73 15.13
C HIS A 48 -17.61 6.75 15.40
N GLN A 49 -18.10 7.79 16.06
CA GLN A 49 -19.50 7.88 16.48
C GLN A 49 -20.42 8.40 15.36
N ARG A 50 -19.93 9.33 14.53
CA ARG A 50 -20.75 10.11 13.61
C ARG A 50 -20.74 9.60 12.19
N TRP A 51 -19.61 9.06 11.71
CA TRP A 51 -19.39 8.85 10.29
C TRP A 51 -19.27 7.36 9.95
N HIS A 52 -19.68 7.02 8.73
CA HIS A 52 -19.48 5.69 8.17
C HIS A 52 -18.01 5.52 7.74
N ILE A 53 -17.54 4.28 7.60
CA ILE A 53 -16.19 3.99 7.07
C ILE A 53 -16.04 4.30 5.58
N PHE A 54 -17.17 4.47 4.89
CA PHE A 54 -17.23 4.93 3.51
C PHE A 54 -17.91 6.30 3.49
N PHE A 55 -17.40 7.26 2.75
CA PHE A 55 -18.01 8.59 2.67
C PHE A 55 -19.06 8.72 1.56
N ASN A 56 -19.26 7.69 0.73
CA ASN A 56 -20.30 7.67 -0.31
C ASN A 56 -20.78 6.25 -0.64
N GLU A 57 -21.78 6.15 -1.53
CA GLU A 57 -22.35 4.88 -2.01
C GLU A 57 -21.48 4.17 -3.06
N LYS A 58 -20.36 4.77 -3.48
CA LYS A 58 -19.33 4.11 -4.32
C LYS A 58 -18.25 3.42 -3.49
N HIS A 59 -18.46 3.31 -2.18
CA HIS A 59 -17.52 2.74 -1.21
C HIS A 59 -16.15 3.43 -1.21
N PHE A 60 -16.11 4.75 -1.40
CA PHE A 60 -14.88 5.50 -1.15
C PHE A 60 -14.65 5.65 0.36
N HIS A 61 -13.43 5.40 0.81
CA HIS A 61 -13.08 5.20 2.22
C HIS A 61 -12.95 6.52 3.00
N ASN A 62 -13.34 6.51 4.27
CA ASN A 62 -13.18 7.62 5.19
C ASN A 62 -11.71 7.71 5.65
N HIS A 63 -11.02 8.76 5.19
CA HIS A 63 -9.59 8.98 5.48
C HIS A 63 -9.30 9.83 6.72
N ALA A 64 -10.31 10.29 7.46
CA ALA A 64 -10.11 11.25 8.56
C ALA A 64 -9.09 10.72 9.59
N ALA A 65 -9.27 9.48 10.04
CA ALA A 65 -8.36 8.85 10.99
C ALA A 65 -6.93 8.73 10.44
N HIS A 66 -6.78 8.44 9.15
CA HIS A 66 -5.46 8.28 8.53
C HIS A 66 -4.73 9.62 8.40
N HIS A 67 -5.44 10.68 8.02
CA HIS A 67 -4.86 12.03 7.96
C HIS A 67 -4.39 12.46 9.35
N LEU A 68 -5.30 12.39 10.33
CA LEU A 68 -5.05 12.81 11.71
C LEU A 68 -3.86 12.10 12.33
N LEU A 69 -3.81 10.77 12.25
CA LEU A 69 -2.71 10.01 12.83
C LEU A 69 -1.38 10.21 12.08
N ALA A 70 -1.42 10.41 10.76
CA ALA A 70 -0.22 10.72 9.99
C ALA A 70 0.40 12.06 10.43
N ILE A 71 -0.39 13.14 10.50
CA ILE A 71 0.14 14.45 10.88
C ILE A 71 0.44 14.52 12.39
N TYR A 72 -0.32 13.82 13.23
CA TYR A 72 0.01 13.66 14.66
C TYR A 72 1.40 13.02 14.84
N ALA A 73 1.72 11.96 14.09
CA ALA A 73 3.04 11.33 14.11
C ALA A 73 4.16 12.24 13.62
N LEU A 74 3.85 13.18 12.72
CA LEU A 74 4.77 14.21 12.22
C LEU A 74 4.88 15.42 13.16
N GLY A 75 4.16 15.46 14.28
CA GLY A 75 4.24 16.51 15.28
C GLY A 75 3.24 17.66 15.12
N ALA A 76 2.08 17.43 14.49
CA ALA A 76 1.04 18.44 14.34
C ALA A 76 0.49 18.95 15.70
N PRO A 77 0.32 20.27 15.88
CA PRO A 77 -0.37 20.82 17.05
C PRO A 77 -1.89 20.58 16.97
N ALA A 78 -2.57 20.74 18.11
CA ALA A 78 -4.03 20.55 18.23
C ALA A 78 -4.84 21.36 17.21
N SER A 79 -4.49 22.62 16.98
CA SER A 79 -5.19 23.49 16.03
C SER A 79 -5.14 22.95 14.59
N LEU A 80 -4.02 22.35 14.19
CA LEU A 80 -3.85 21.76 12.87
C LEU A 80 -4.62 20.44 12.74
N LEU A 81 -4.61 19.62 13.78
CA LEU A 81 -5.41 18.38 13.84
C LEU A 81 -6.90 18.67 13.65
N ASN A 82 -7.45 19.59 14.46
CA ASN A 82 -8.85 19.99 14.36
C ASN A 82 -9.17 20.57 12.97
N ALA A 83 -8.28 21.41 12.42
CA ALA A 83 -8.45 21.98 11.09
C ALA A 83 -8.46 20.90 10.00
N ALA A 84 -7.57 19.91 10.09
CA ALA A 84 -7.55 18.76 9.19
C ALA A 84 -8.85 17.95 9.33
N TYR A 85 -9.31 17.64 10.54
CA TYR A 85 -10.57 16.93 10.73
C TYR A 85 -11.76 17.67 10.09
N HIS A 86 -11.80 19.01 10.23
CA HIS A 86 -12.83 19.82 9.62
C HIS A 86 -12.86 19.78 8.09
N THR A 87 -11.74 19.51 7.40
CA THR A 87 -11.76 19.32 5.94
C THR A 87 -12.46 18.02 5.55
N HIS A 88 -12.48 17.01 6.44
CA HIS A 88 -13.11 15.72 6.20
C HIS A 88 -14.61 15.74 6.46
N VAL A 89 -15.06 16.27 7.61
CA VAL A 89 -16.46 16.12 8.07
C VAL A 89 -17.52 16.71 7.13
N VAL A 90 -17.14 17.60 6.21
CA VAL A 90 -18.06 18.28 5.28
C VAL A 90 -18.60 17.38 4.17
N TYR A 91 -17.98 16.23 3.92
CA TYR A 91 -18.39 15.30 2.86
C TYR A 91 -18.66 13.87 3.35
N GLN A 92 -18.49 13.60 4.65
CA GLN A 92 -18.67 12.26 5.20
C GLN A 92 -20.12 11.79 5.13
N LYS A 93 -20.31 10.50 4.83
CA LYS A 93 -21.59 9.81 4.98
C LYS A 93 -21.87 9.62 6.48
N PRO A 94 -23.02 10.09 7.00
CA PRO A 94 -23.40 9.82 8.38
C PRO A 94 -23.51 8.31 8.62
N ALA A 95 -23.07 7.85 9.79
CA ALA A 95 -23.23 6.44 10.21
C ALA A 95 -24.71 6.03 10.32
N PHE A 96 -25.59 6.99 10.65
CA PHE A 96 -27.03 6.80 10.82
C PHE A 96 -27.80 7.89 10.08
N PRO A 97 -27.92 7.82 8.73
CA PRO A 97 -28.67 8.81 7.99
C PRO A 97 -30.16 8.73 8.35
N PRO A 98 -30.88 9.88 8.41
CA PRO A 98 -32.33 9.86 8.51
C PRO A 98 -32.92 9.18 7.27
N PRO A 99 -33.93 8.31 7.42
CA PRO A 99 -34.50 7.59 6.28
C PRO A 99 -35.28 8.56 5.38
N GLU A 100 -35.06 8.46 4.07
CA GLU A 100 -35.73 9.30 3.07
C GLU A 100 -37.15 8.81 2.72
N THR A 101 -37.46 7.54 3.00
CA THR A 101 -38.76 6.88 2.76
C THR A 101 -39.14 5.93 3.89
N ASP A 102 -40.42 5.55 4.00
CA ASP A 102 -40.89 4.55 4.96
C ASP A 102 -40.29 3.16 4.70
N GLU A 103 -40.03 2.83 3.44
CA GLU A 103 -39.37 1.60 3.02
C GLU A 103 -37.91 1.59 3.47
N ALA A 104 -37.17 2.68 3.24
CA ALA A 104 -35.79 2.82 3.72
C ALA A 104 -35.72 2.78 5.25
N ARG A 105 -36.71 3.37 5.95
CA ARG A 105 -36.83 3.29 7.40
C ARG A 105 -37.00 1.84 7.87
N LYS A 106 -37.95 1.09 7.30
CA LYS A 106 -38.19 -0.32 7.64
C LYS A 106 -36.98 -1.20 7.37
N ALA A 107 -36.30 -1.00 6.23
CA ALA A 107 -35.08 -1.71 5.89
C ALA A 107 -33.96 -1.44 6.92
N ARG A 108 -33.77 -0.18 7.30
CA ARG A 108 -32.81 0.22 8.33
C ARG A 108 -33.15 -0.39 9.69
N GLU A 109 -34.42 -0.35 10.09
CA GLU A 109 -34.90 -0.97 11.34
C GLU A 109 -34.71 -2.49 11.34
N ALA A 110 -34.81 -3.16 10.19
CA ALA A 110 -34.54 -4.58 10.08
C ALA A 110 -33.04 -4.88 10.25
N VAL A 111 -32.17 -4.13 9.58
CA VAL A 111 -30.70 -4.25 9.74
C VAL A 111 -30.27 -3.97 11.17
N ALA A 112 -30.81 -2.91 11.79
CA ALA A 112 -30.47 -2.52 13.17
C ALA A 112 -30.87 -3.57 14.23
N LYS A 113 -31.76 -4.53 13.90
CA LYS A 113 -32.12 -5.64 14.81
C LYS A 113 -31.15 -6.81 14.74
N VAL A 114 -30.27 -6.86 13.74
CA VAL A 114 -29.29 -7.93 13.59
C VAL A 114 -28.13 -7.66 14.54
N VAL A 115 -27.90 -8.61 15.46
CA VAL A 115 -26.70 -8.65 16.31
C VAL A 115 -25.73 -9.65 15.69
N ILE A 116 -24.53 -9.18 15.36
CA ILE A 116 -23.45 -10.02 14.84
C ILE A 116 -22.70 -10.67 16.00
N ASP A 117 -22.49 -11.98 15.90
CA ASP A 117 -21.76 -12.82 16.86
C ASP A 117 -20.93 -13.90 16.14
N ASP A 118 -20.25 -14.75 16.92
CA ASP A 118 -19.39 -15.83 16.41
C ASP A 118 -20.10 -16.82 15.49
N THR A 119 -21.43 -16.92 15.57
CA THR A 119 -22.23 -17.92 14.86
C THR A 119 -22.76 -17.42 13.52
N ASN A 120 -22.78 -16.10 13.29
CA ASN A 120 -23.41 -15.48 12.13
C ASN A 120 -22.55 -14.40 11.44
N TRP A 121 -21.37 -14.05 11.96
CA TRP A 121 -20.55 -12.95 11.40
C TRP A 121 -20.15 -13.14 9.92
N LYS A 122 -20.19 -14.37 9.39
CA LYS A 122 -19.92 -14.65 7.97
C LYS A 122 -21.14 -14.50 7.05
N ASP A 123 -22.33 -14.33 7.61
CA ASP A 123 -23.58 -14.33 6.85
C ASP A 123 -23.88 -12.99 6.15
N TYR A 124 -23.17 -11.92 6.53
CA TYR A 124 -23.42 -10.54 6.06
C TYR A 124 -22.19 -9.90 5.38
N LEU A 125 -21.22 -10.71 4.97
CA LEU A 125 -19.97 -10.19 4.37
C LEU A 125 -20.25 -9.51 3.02
N GLY A 126 -19.64 -8.35 2.82
CA GLY A 126 -19.81 -7.50 1.62
C GLY A 126 -21.03 -6.59 1.65
N ASP A 127 -21.79 -6.56 2.74
CA ASP A 127 -22.98 -5.71 2.89
C ASP A 127 -22.70 -4.59 3.91
N ASP A 128 -22.45 -3.38 3.39
CA ASP A 128 -22.06 -2.20 4.17
C ASP A 128 -23.14 -1.70 5.13
N ARG A 129 -24.39 -2.12 4.96
CA ARG A 129 -25.47 -1.83 5.91
C ARG A 129 -25.19 -2.42 7.29
N TYR A 130 -24.43 -3.52 7.36
CA TYR A 130 -24.06 -4.18 8.61
C TYR A 130 -22.76 -3.67 9.23
N TYR A 131 -22.10 -2.66 8.64
CA TYR A 131 -20.83 -2.13 9.14
C TYR A 131 -20.87 -1.82 10.65
N GLN A 132 -21.90 -1.12 11.12
CA GLN A 132 -22.04 -0.75 12.54
C GLN A 132 -22.22 -1.96 13.47
N ALA A 133 -22.87 -3.03 12.98
CA ALA A 133 -23.00 -4.28 13.71
C ALA A 133 -21.65 -5.00 13.80
N TYR A 134 -20.85 -5.00 12.73
CA TYR A 134 -19.49 -5.51 12.75
C TYR A 134 -18.58 -4.73 13.69
N VAL A 135 -18.64 -3.38 13.68
CA VAL A 135 -17.82 -2.57 14.60
C VAL A 135 -18.17 -2.89 16.05
N SER A 136 -19.46 -3.06 16.35
CA SER A 136 -19.91 -3.44 17.70
C SER A 136 -19.39 -4.83 18.10
N PHE A 137 -19.47 -5.81 17.20
CA PHE A 137 -18.94 -7.16 17.40
C PHE A 137 -17.43 -7.15 17.64
N PHE A 138 -16.63 -6.60 16.73
CA PHE A 138 -15.18 -6.59 16.87
C PHE A 138 -14.68 -5.73 18.03
N SER A 139 -15.37 -4.62 18.34
CA SER A 139 -15.10 -3.85 19.56
C SER A 139 -15.28 -4.71 20.81
N SER A 140 -16.34 -5.51 20.88
CA SER A 140 -16.55 -6.41 22.03
C SER A 140 -15.44 -7.44 22.18
N LYS A 141 -14.94 -7.99 21.06
CA LYS A 141 -13.85 -8.97 21.04
C LYS A 141 -12.52 -8.38 21.48
N LEU A 142 -12.22 -7.15 21.05
CA LEU A 142 -10.98 -6.46 21.39
C LEU A 142 -10.95 -5.94 22.83
N LEU A 143 -12.12 -5.65 23.40
CA LEU A 143 -12.26 -5.18 24.79
C LEU A 143 -12.53 -6.33 25.78
N ASP A 144 -12.56 -7.59 25.31
CA ASP A 144 -12.72 -8.74 26.18
C ASP A 144 -11.51 -8.87 27.11
N LYS A 145 -11.76 -8.66 28.41
CA LYS A 145 -10.74 -8.77 29.46
C LYS A 145 -10.12 -10.17 29.52
N ALA A 146 -10.82 -11.21 29.09
CA ALA A 146 -10.30 -12.57 29.04
C ALA A 146 -9.20 -12.74 27.97
N ALA A 147 -9.20 -11.91 26.91
CA ALA A 147 -8.19 -11.95 25.86
C ALA A 147 -6.83 -11.35 26.30
N GLY A 148 -6.83 -10.57 27.38
CA GLY A 148 -5.63 -9.99 27.99
C GLY A 148 -4.84 -9.10 27.04
N LYS A 149 -3.51 -9.05 27.21
CA LYS A 149 -2.62 -8.18 26.42
C LYS A 149 -2.52 -8.55 24.92
N ASN A 150 -3.01 -9.72 24.53
CA ASN A 150 -2.91 -10.25 23.17
C ASN A 150 -4.24 -10.15 22.40
N ALA A 151 -5.21 -9.37 22.88
CA ALA A 151 -6.53 -9.25 22.25
C ALA A 151 -6.45 -8.90 20.77
N ILE A 152 -5.64 -7.90 20.40
CA ILE A 152 -5.46 -7.49 18.99
C ILE A 152 -4.92 -8.64 18.15
N GLN A 153 -3.84 -9.30 18.59
CA GLN A 153 -3.28 -10.44 17.87
C GLN A 153 -4.35 -11.52 17.69
N ARG A 154 -5.00 -11.99 18.76
CA ARG A 154 -6.03 -13.04 18.70
C ARG A 154 -7.17 -12.71 17.74
N VAL A 155 -7.70 -11.50 17.79
CA VAL A 155 -8.80 -11.09 16.90
C VAL A 155 -8.35 -11.07 15.43
N LEU A 156 -7.15 -10.59 15.13
CA LEU A 156 -6.62 -10.67 13.76
C LEU A 156 -6.41 -12.12 13.32
N GLU A 157 -5.81 -12.96 14.18
CA GLU A 157 -5.58 -14.38 13.89
C GLU A 157 -6.90 -15.11 13.61
N ASP A 158 -7.93 -14.90 14.43
CA ASP A 158 -9.19 -15.63 14.35
C ASP A 158 -10.06 -15.16 13.18
N TYR A 159 -10.18 -13.85 12.96
CA TYR A 159 -11.17 -13.28 12.03
C TYR A 159 -10.59 -12.78 10.71
N VAL A 160 -9.26 -12.67 10.56
CA VAL A 160 -8.63 -12.26 9.30
C VAL A 160 -7.76 -13.37 8.71
N PHE A 161 -6.92 -14.02 9.52
CA PHE A 161 -5.88 -14.93 9.01
C PHE A 161 -6.25 -16.42 9.10
N SER A 162 -7.24 -16.79 9.91
CA SER A 162 -7.60 -18.19 10.10
C SER A 162 -8.11 -18.85 8.81
N VAL A 163 -7.96 -20.17 8.76
CA VAL A 163 -8.54 -21.00 7.70
C VAL A 163 -10.06 -20.81 7.66
N ASP A 164 -10.71 -20.72 8.82
CA ASP A 164 -12.16 -20.54 8.93
C ASP A 164 -12.61 -19.20 8.34
N ALA A 165 -11.90 -18.12 8.67
CA ALA A 165 -12.17 -16.77 8.19
C ALA A 165 -11.94 -16.59 6.69
N ASN A 166 -11.30 -17.56 6.01
CA ASN A 166 -11.00 -17.45 4.59
C ASN A 166 -11.70 -18.51 3.74
N LEU A 167 -11.85 -19.74 4.25
CA LEU A 167 -12.29 -20.88 3.45
C LEU A 167 -13.63 -21.49 3.87
N THR A 168 -14.14 -21.22 5.08
CA THR A 168 -15.40 -21.81 5.57
C THR A 168 -16.57 -20.85 5.37
N PRO A 169 -17.48 -21.10 4.42
CA PRO A 169 -18.63 -20.22 4.15
C PRO A 169 -19.52 -19.99 5.38
N GLY A 170 -20.15 -18.81 5.43
CA GLY A 170 -21.31 -18.58 6.29
C GLY A 170 -22.50 -19.44 5.88
N LYS A 171 -23.48 -19.60 6.77
CA LYS A 171 -24.71 -20.35 6.51
C LYS A 171 -25.51 -19.73 5.37
N SER A 172 -25.49 -18.40 5.28
CA SER A 172 -26.26 -17.64 4.30
C SER A 172 -25.45 -17.30 3.03
N ALA A 173 -24.18 -17.71 2.96
CA ALA A 173 -23.25 -17.31 1.91
C ALA A 173 -23.39 -18.10 0.58
N ASN A 174 -24.39 -18.99 0.45
CA ASN A 174 -24.59 -19.85 -0.73
C ASN A 174 -23.31 -20.59 -1.19
N GLY A 175 -22.44 -20.96 -0.25
CA GLY A 175 -21.17 -21.64 -0.54
C GLY A 175 -20.02 -20.71 -0.97
N GLN A 176 -20.22 -19.39 -1.05
CA GLN A 176 -19.15 -18.44 -1.31
C GLN A 176 -18.14 -18.40 -0.15
N LYS A 177 -16.86 -18.43 -0.48
CA LYS A 177 -15.77 -18.35 0.50
C LYS A 177 -15.72 -16.94 1.10
N PRO A 178 -15.53 -16.79 2.42
CA PRO A 178 -15.44 -15.47 3.05
C PRO A 178 -14.28 -14.61 2.53
N LEU A 179 -13.10 -15.23 2.36
CA LEU A 179 -11.85 -14.60 1.91
C LEU A 179 -11.55 -13.27 2.62
N VAL A 180 -11.66 -13.23 3.95
CA VAL A 180 -11.49 -11.96 4.70
C VAL A 180 -10.10 -11.36 4.50
N LEU A 181 -9.04 -12.16 4.35
CA LEU A 181 -7.71 -11.63 4.04
C LEU A 181 -7.68 -10.93 2.67
N ALA A 182 -8.40 -11.44 1.66
CA ALA A 182 -8.52 -10.77 0.36
C ALA A 182 -9.28 -9.45 0.50
N ARG A 183 -10.36 -9.41 1.28
CA ARG A 183 -11.10 -8.18 1.59
C ARG A 183 -10.27 -7.18 2.38
N PHE A 184 -9.40 -7.67 3.26
CA PHE A 184 -8.48 -6.86 4.07
C PHE A 184 -7.43 -6.14 3.20
N LEU A 185 -7.06 -6.73 2.05
CA LEU A 185 -6.21 -6.10 1.03
C LEU A 185 -6.99 -5.36 -0.06
N GLY A 186 -8.32 -5.54 -0.11
CA GLY A 186 -9.21 -4.91 -1.09
C GLY A 186 -9.37 -3.40 -0.89
N GLY A 187 -10.01 -2.74 -1.87
CA GLY A 187 -10.21 -1.29 -1.83
C GLY A 187 -8.90 -0.52 -1.78
N PHE A 188 -7.84 -1.00 -2.43
CA PHE A 188 -6.49 -0.44 -2.31
C PHE A 188 -5.95 -0.44 -0.86
N LEU A 189 -6.15 -1.56 -0.16
CA LEU A 189 -5.58 -1.86 1.16
C LEU A 189 -6.13 -1.01 2.32
N HIS A 190 -7.28 -0.33 2.15
CA HIS A 190 -7.81 0.55 3.19
C HIS A 190 -8.13 -0.15 4.52
N PRO A 191 -8.74 -1.36 4.54
CA PRO A 191 -8.94 -2.08 5.79
C PRO A 191 -7.62 -2.38 6.52
N LEU A 192 -6.58 -2.81 5.77
CA LEU A 192 -5.24 -3.02 6.29
C LEU A 192 -4.61 -1.73 6.81
N ILE A 193 -4.71 -0.63 6.07
CA ILE A 193 -4.19 0.68 6.48
C ILE A 193 -4.86 1.11 7.78
N HIS A 194 -6.19 0.98 7.86
CA HIS A 194 -6.99 1.40 9.00
C HIS A 194 -6.64 0.58 10.26
N ALA A 195 -6.62 -0.76 10.15
CA ALA A 195 -6.18 -1.63 11.23
C ALA A 195 -4.70 -1.42 11.59
N GLY A 196 -3.83 -1.18 10.60
CA GLY A 196 -2.42 -0.90 10.84
C GLY A 196 -2.19 0.36 11.66
N TYR A 197 -2.98 1.42 11.45
CA TYR A 197 -2.97 2.59 12.34
C TYR A 197 -3.43 2.22 13.75
N GLY A 198 -4.46 1.39 13.89
CA GLY A 198 -4.88 0.86 15.19
C GLY A 198 -3.76 0.10 15.91
N ALA A 199 -3.01 -0.72 15.17
CA ALA A 199 -1.86 -1.49 15.67
C ALA A 199 -0.71 -0.57 16.08
N GLU A 200 -0.40 0.43 15.27
CA GLU A 200 0.70 1.36 15.50
C GLU A 200 0.49 2.25 16.73
N PHE A 201 -0.74 2.76 16.91
CA PHE A 201 -1.05 3.70 17.99
C PHE A 201 -1.62 3.00 19.23
N GLY A 202 -1.89 1.70 19.18
CA GLY A 202 -2.53 0.97 20.27
C GLY A 202 -3.99 1.38 20.46
N LEU A 203 -4.74 1.52 19.37
CA LEU A 203 -6.13 1.97 19.34
C LEU A 203 -7.07 0.82 18.93
N PRO A 204 -7.67 0.09 19.89
CA PRO A 204 -8.61 -0.99 19.59
C PRO A 204 -9.80 -0.57 18.72
N GLY A 205 -10.25 0.69 18.83
CA GLY A 205 -11.32 1.24 18.01
C GLY A 205 -11.01 1.16 16.52
N LEU A 206 -9.80 1.57 16.11
CA LEU A 206 -9.36 1.50 14.72
C LEU A 206 -9.15 0.06 14.25
N ILE A 207 -8.70 -0.86 15.11
CA ILE A 207 -8.64 -2.28 14.73
C ILE A 207 -10.06 -2.80 14.44
N ALA A 208 -11.03 -2.48 15.31
CA ALA A 208 -12.42 -2.86 15.11
C ALA A 208 -12.98 -2.29 13.80
N GLU A 209 -12.73 -1.01 13.54
CA GLU A 209 -13.16 -0.32 12.31
C GLU A 209 -12.54 -0.95 11.06
N GLY A 210 -11.23 -1.22 11.05
CA GLY A 210 -10.53 -1.80 9.89
C GLY A 210 -10.95 -3.24 9.59
N ILE A 211 -11.16 -4.09 10.61
CA ILE A 211 -11.66 -5.46 10.37
C ILE A 211 -13.14 -5.40 9.93
N SER A 212 -13.92 -4.46 10.46
CA SER A 212 -15.31 -4.24 10.01
C SER A 212 -15.36 -3.73 8.58
N GLU A 213 -14.42 -2.87 8.18
CA GLU A 213 -14.24 -2.42 6.80
C GLU A 213 -13.98 -3.62 5.88
N ALA A 214 -13.07 -4.52 6.25
CA ALA A 214 -12.85 -5.76 5.50
C ALA A 214 -14.11 -6.64 5.43
N ALA A 215 -14.91 -6.69 6.51
CA ALA A 215 -16.14 -7.47 6.51
C ALA A 215 -17.17 -6.95 5.50
N VAL A 216 -17.23 -5.64 5.25
CA VAL A 216 -18.19 -5.02 4.33
C VAL A 216 -17.62 -4.65 2.96
N GLN A 217 -16.30 -4.72 2.80
CA GLN A 217 -15.60 -4.47 1.55
C GLN A 217 -15.71 -5.67 0.60
N THR A 218 -15.84 -5.41 -0.70
CA THR A 218 -15.72 -6.41 -1.76
C THR A 218 -14.31 -7.03 -1.80
N ASN A 219 -14.22 -8.35 -2.06
CA ASN A 219 -12.91 -8.95 -2.32
C ASN A 219 -12.39 -8.54 -3.71
N GLU A 220 -11.06 -8.47 -3.84
CA GLU A 220 -10.35 -8.19 -5.08
C GLU A 220 -9.23 -9.22 -5.24
N ALA A 221 -8.87 -9.54 -6.49
CA ALA A 221 -7.82 -10.51 -6.83
C ALA A 221 -8.00 -11.86 -6.10
N ASP A 222 -9.25 -12.30 -5.93
CA ASP A 222 -9.64 -13.44 -5.09
C ASP A 222 -8.97 -14.76 -5.50
N ALA A 223 -8.70 -14.93 -6.80
CA ALA A 223 -8.02 -16.09 -7.35
C ALA A 223 -6.56 -16.26 -6.87
N LEU A 224 -5.94 -15.24 -6.26
CA LEU A 224 -4.65 -15.39 -5.57
C LEU A 224 -4.77 -16.13 -4.23
N PHE A 225 -5.95 -16.13 -3.60
CA PHE A 225 -6.18 -16.65 -2.25
C PHE A 225 -6.65 -18.09 -2.30
N THR A 226 -5.78 -18.98 -2.78
CA THR A 226 -6.11 -20.40 -2.90
C THR A 226 -6.12 -21.09 -1.53
N PRO A 227 -6.86 -22.21 -1.36
CA PRO A 227 -6.87 -22.96 -0.09
C PRO A 227 -5.48 -23.34 0.44
N GLU A 228 -4.55 -23.62 -0.47
CA GLU A 228 -3.18 -24.02 -0.18
C GLU A 228 -2.40 -22.89 0.49
N LEU A 229 -2.69 -21.63 0.13
CA LEU A 229 -2.08 -20.47 0.76
C LEU A 229 -2.37 -20.43 2.28
N PHE A 230 -3.48 -21.02 2.71
CA PHE A 230 -3.88 -21.14 4.11
C PHE A 230 -3.49 -22.50 4.74
N GLY A 231 -2.77 -23.36 4.00
CA GLY A 231 -2.34 -24.69 4.44
C GLY A 231 -3.46 -25.75 4.41
N ALA A 232 -4.56 -25.51 3.69
CA ALA A 232 -5.61 -26.51 3.49
C ALA A 232 -5.25 -27.42 2.30
N ALA A 233 -5.24 -28.75 2.52
CA ALA A 233 -5.04 -29.72 1.45
C ALA A 233 -6.25 -29.73 0.50
N THR A 234 -6.02 -29.71 -0.82
CA THR A 234 -7.08 -29.89 -1.81
C THR A 234 -6.82 -31.11 -2.69
N GLY A 235 -7.91 -31.78 -3.09
CA GLY A 235 -7.90 -32.75 -4.19
C GLY A 235 -8.11 -32.07 -5.55
N ALA A 236 -7.75 -30.79 -5.70
CA ALA A 236 -8.08 -29.98 -6.88
C ALA A 236 -7.13 -30.26 -8.05
N THR A 237 -7.69 -30.33 -9.27
CA THR A 237 -6.95 -30.37 -10.54
C THR A 237 -6.99 -28.97 -11.18
N GLY A 238 -5.84 -28.31 -11.39
CA GLY A 238 -5.76 -26.96 -11.99
C GLY A 238 -4.67 -26.05 -11.42
N LEU A 239 -4.75 -24.73 -11.65
CA LEU A 239 -3.79 -23.71 -11.18
C LEU A 239 -3.52 -23.82 -9.66
N ALA A 240 -4.56 -24.09 -8.87
CA ALA A 240 -4.47 -24.38 -7.44
C ALA A 240 -3.55 -25.59 -7.13
N SER A 241 -3.57 -26.66 -7.93
CA SER A 241 -2.70 -27.83 -7.74
C SER A 241 -1.23 -27.56 -8.11
N ARG A 242 -0.96 -26.62 -9.02
CA ARG A 242 0.42 -26.23 -9.39
C ARG A 242 1.04 -25.32 -8.32
N ILE A 243 0.25 -24.41 -7.75
CA ILE A 243 0.64 -23.65 -6.54
C ILE A 243 0.87 -24.65 -5.38
N ALA A 244 -0.02 -25.63 -5.20
CA ALA A 244 0.06 -26.65 -4.15
C ALA A 244 1.38 -27.43 -4.16
N SER A 245 1.82 -27.91 -5.33
CA SER A 245 3.01 -28.75 -5.44
C SER A 245 4.31 -28.00 -5.23
N LEU A 246 4.32 -26.67 -5.36
CA LEU A 246 5.53 -25.84 -5.36
C LEU A 246 5.64 -24.94 -4.12
N ALA A 247 4.53 -24.45 -3.56
CA ALA A 247 4.53 -23.67 -2.31
C ALA A 247 4.88 -24.52 -1.07
N PHE A 248 4.77 -25.85 -1.18
CA PHE A 248 5.08 -26.82 -0.12
C PHE A 248 6.16 -27.84 -0.52
N SER A 249 6.80 -27.68 -1.69
CA SER A 249 7.97 -28.48 -2.07
C SER A 249 9.16 -28.09 -1.20
N SER A 250 9.70 -29.05 -0.45
CA SER A 250 10.91 -28.93 0.37
C SER A 250 12.20 -28.88 -0.46
N ALA A 251 12.15 -28.43 -1.72
CA ALA A 251 13.36 -28.15 -2.47
C ALA A 251 14.10 -27.01 -1.75
N ALA A 252 15.40 -27.20 -1.48
CA ALA A 252 16.20 -26.22 -0.76
C ALA A 252 16.02 -24.83 -1.42
N PRO A 253 15.47 -23.83 -0.71
CA PRO A 253 15.30 -22.52 -1.29
C PRO A 253 16.67 -21.99 -1.66
N SER A 254 16.87 -21.58 -2.92
CA SER A 254 18.03 -20.74 -3.23
C SER A 254 17.80 -19.45 -2.44
N SER A 255 18.78 -19.04 -1.64
CA SER A 255 18.73 -17.80 -0.86
C SER A 255 18.78 -16.53 -1.74
N GLU A 256 18.47 -16.65 -3.04
CA GLU A 256 18.81 -15.67 -4.08
C GLU A 256 17.59 -14.98 -4.70
N VAL A 257 16.35 -15.39 -4.40
CA VAL A 257 15.16 -14.77 -5.00
C VAL A 257 14.77 -13.50 -4.23
N HIS A 258 14.99 -12.34 -4.87
CA HIS A 258 14.69 -11.01 -4.31
C HIS A 258 13.45 -10.37 -4.97
N ALA A 259 12.64 -9.59 -4.24
CA ALA A 259 11.43 -8.94 -4.75
C ALA A 259 11.69 -8.07 -5.99
N LEU A 260 12.74 -7.24 -5.98
CA LEU A 260 13.20 -6.46 -7.16
C LEU A 260 13.57 -7.34 -8.38
N GLY A 261 14.07 -8.56 -8.16
CA GLY A 261 14.35 -9.51 -9.24
C GLY A 261 13.06 -10.03 -9.89
N ILE A 262 12.05 -10.33 -9.07
CA ILE A 262 10.70 -10.66 -9.56
C ILE A 262 10.08 -9.49 -10.31
N LEU A 263 10.19 -8.28 -9.77
CA LEU A 263 9.72 -7.06 -10.44
C LEU A 263 10.34 -6.92 -11.83
N ALA A 264 11.65 -7.14 -11.97
CA ALA A 264 12.35 -7.05 -13.25
C ALA A 264 11.87 -8.09 -14.27
N ARG A 265 11.56 -9.31 -13.82
CA ARG A 265 10.97 -10.37 -14.66
C ARG A 265 9.57 -9.97 -15.14
N VAL A 266 8.71 -9.55 -14.21
CA VAL A 266 7.34 -9.09 -14.52
C VAL A 266 7.36 -7.88 -15.47
N ALA A 267 8.28 -6.94 -15.25
CA ALA A 267 8.48 -5.76 -16.09
C ALA A 267 8.87 -6.10 -17.54
N LYS A 268 9.50 -7.26 -17.78
CA LYS A 268 9.97 -7.70 -19.11
C LYS A 268 9.10 -8.77 -19.76
N ASP A 269 8.29 -9.51 -18.99
CA ASP A 269 7.44 -10.58 -19.52
C ASP A 269 6.35 -10.00 -20.43
N PRO A 270 6.32 -10.35 -21.73
CA PRO A 270 5.29 -9.87 -22.65
C PRO A 270 3.86 -10.19 -22.20
N ALA A 271 3.63 -11.25 -21.43
CA ALA A 271 2.31 -11.63 -20.96
C ALA A 271 1.67 -10.56 -20.05
N PHE A 272 2.48 -9.72 -19.40
CA PHE A 272 2.02 -8.62 -18.55
C PHE A 272 2.05 -7.26 -19.26
N ALA A 273 2.31 -7.20 -20.57
CA ALA A 273 2.14 -5.97 -21.31
C ALA A 273 0.66 -5.53 -21.30
N PRO A 274 0.35 -4.22 -21.16
CA PRO A 274 -1.03 -3.75 -20.99
C PRO A 274 -2.01 -4.29 -22.04
N HIS A 275 -1.63 -4.27 -23.32
CA HIS A 275 -2.45 -4.80 -24.42
C HIS A 275 -2.71 -6.32 -24.33
N ASN A 276 -1.77 -7.10 -23.81
CA ASN A 276 -1.93 -8.56 -23.64
C ASN A 276 -2.83 -8.93 -22.46
N VAL A 277 -2.84 -8.08 -21.42
CA VAL A 277 -3.76 -8.20 -20.28
C VAL A 277 -5.15 -7.63 -20.61
N GLY A 278 -5.23 -6.75 -21.61
CA GLY A 278 -6.44 -6.01 -21.97
C GLY A 278 -6.70 -4.84 -21.01
N LEU A 279 -5.66 -4.04 -20.76
CA LEU A 279 -5.69 -2.82 -19.96
C LEU A 279 -5.54 -1.56 -20.83
N PRO A 280 -6.13 -0.41 -20.44
CA PRO A 280 -7.00 -0.25 -19.27
C PRO A 280 -8.32 -1.00 -19.43
N VAL A 281 -8.93 -1.42 -18.31
CA VAL A 281 -10.25 -2.04 -18.36
C VAL A 281 -11.28 -1.00 -18.84
N PRO A 282 -12.15 -1.33 -19.81
CA PRO A 282 -13.19 -0.41 -20.25
C PRO A 282 -14.09 0.06 -19.10
N PRO A 283 -14.51 1.34 -19.05
CA PRO A 283 -15.30 1.88 -17.95
C PRO A 283 -16.66 1.18 -17.71
N ASP A 284 -17.19 0.50 -18.72
CA ASP A 284 -18.46 -0.24 -18.71
C ASP A 284 -18.31 -1.73 -18.37
N ALA A 285 -17.08 -2.22 -18.19
CA ALA A 285 -16.83 -3.60 -17.81
C ALA A 285 -17.11 -3.83 -16.32
N ASP A 286 -17.76 -4.95 -16.01
CA ASP A 286 -18.02 -5.42 -14.65
C ASP A 286 -16.81 -6.19 -14.07
N GLU A 287 -15.63 -5.55 -14.10
CA GLU A 287 -14.38 -6.15 -13.59
C GLU A 287 -13.37 -5.04 -13.22
N LYS A 288 -12.60 -5.21 -12.15
CA LYS A 288 -11.52 -4.28 -11.79
C LYS A 288 -10.21 -4.67 -12.49
N SER A 289 -9.31 -3.72 -12.68
CA SER A 289 -8.00 -3.98 -13.32
C SER A 289 -7.17 -5.05 -12.61
N VAL A 290 -7.24 -5.13 -11.28
CA VAL A 290 -6.51 -6.16 -10.51
C VAL A 290 -7.08 -7.56 -10.76
N ASP A 291 -8.40 -7.70 -10.88
CA ASP A 291 -9.06 -8.97 -11.21
C ASP A 291 -8.70 -9.40 -12.64
N ARG A 292 -8.71 -8.45 -13.58
CA ARG A 292 -8.30 -8.66 -14.98
C ARG A 292 -6.88 -9.22 -15.07
N VAL A 293 -5.93 -8.64 -14.33
CA VAL A 293 -4.54 -9.11 -14.27
C VAL A 293 -4.46 -10.54 -13.78
N VAL A 294 -5.15 -10.88 -12.68
CA VAL A 294 -5.10 -12.24 -12.13
C VAL A 294 -5.79 -13.23 -13.06
N ARG A 295 -6.91 -12.86 -13.67
CA ARG A 295 -7.65 -13.73 -14.60
C ARG A 295 -6.85 -14.04 -15.87
N VAL A 296 -6.17 -13.05 -16.44
CA VAL A 296 -5.44 -13.20 -17.71
C VAL A 296 -4.00 -13.69 -17.49
N GLY A 297 -3.29 -13.08 -16.54
CA GLY A 297 -1.86 -13.33 -16.28
C GLY A 297 -1.58 -14.26 -15.11
N GLY A 298 -2.60 -14.70 -14.35
CA GLY A 298 -2.43 -15.44 -13.10
C GLY A 298 -1.59 -16.70 -13.21
N THR A 299 -1.68 -17.43 -14.33
CA THR A 299 -0.86 -18.63 -14.55
C THR A 299 0.64 -18.34 -14.55
N ASN A 300 1.07 -17.29 -15.25
CA ASN A 300 2.48 -16.87 -15.28
C ASN A 300 2.89 -16.22 -13.97
N LEU A 301 1.98 -15.44 -13.37
CA LEU A 301 2.22 -14.75 -12.12
C LEU A 301 2.49 -15.73 -10.98
N VAL A 302 1.79 -16.86 -10.96
CA VAL A 302 1.97 -17.93 -9.98
C VAL A 302 3.40 -18.44 -9.91
N GLU A 303 4.08 -18.60 -11.05
CA GLU A 303 5.47 -19.07 -11.08
C GLU A 303 6.39 -18.08 -10.36
N TYR A 304 6.28 -16.80 -10.70
CA TYR A 304 7.08 -15.74 -10.08
C TYR A 304 6.78 -15.59 -8.59
N LEU A 305 5.50 -15.55 -8.20
CA LEU A 305 5.10 -15.43 -6.81
C LEU A 305 5.56 -16.64 -5.97
N THR A 306 5.41 -17.85 -6.50
CA THR A 306 5.78 -19.08 -5.76
C THR A 306 7.28 -19.13 -5.49
N SER A 307 8.11 -18.71 -6.45
CA SER A 307 9.56 -18.66 -6.27
C SER A 307 9.98 -17.75 -5.12
N TRP A 308 9.31 -16.60 -4.96
CA TRP A 308 9.56 -15.70 -3.83
C TRP A 308 8.93 -16.22 -2.53
N PHE A 309 7.71 -16.77 -2.58
CA PHE A 309 7.02 -17.34 -1.40
C PHE A 309 7.83 -18.45 -0.73
N GLY A 310 8.54 -19.27 -1.50
CA GLY A 310 9.44 -20.31 -0.98
C GLY A 310 10.61 -19.78 -0.15
N THR A 311 10.90 -18.48 -0.22
CA THR A 311 11.96 -17.81 0.55
C THR A 311 11.45 -17.07 1.79
N VAL A 312 10.14 -17.04 2.02
CA VAL A 312 9.53 -16.36 3.19
C VAL A 312 9.27 -17.39 4.29
N ASN A 313 10.17 -17.41 5.27
CA ASN A 313 10.12 -18.29 6.43
C ASN A 313 9.43 -17.61 7.63
N GLU A 314 8.89 -18.43 8.54
CA GLU A 314 8.18 -18.00 9.76
C GLU A 314 9.15 -17.61 10.91
N ASP A 315 10.19 -16.84 10.59
CA ASP A 315 11.14 -16.29 11.56
C ASP A 315 11.35 -14.79 11.36
N ALA A 316 11.63 -14.08 12.45
CA ALA A 316 11.68 -12.62 12.45
C ALA A 316 12.76 -12.05 11.52
N ALA A 317 13.91 -12.71 11.38
CA ALA A 317 15.00 -12.23 10.54
C ALA A 317 14.64 -12.33 9.06
N THR A 318 14.08 -13.47 8.63
CA THR A 318 13.61 -13.65 7.25
C THR A 318 12.45 -12.72 6.94
N LEU A 319 11.45 -12.63 7.82
CA LEU A 319 10.31 -11.73 7.64
C LEU A 319 10.74 -10.27 7.49
N ARG A 320 11.70 -9.82 8.33
CA ARG A 320 12.28 -8.49 8.24
C ARG A 320 12.96 -8.28 6.89
N ALA A 321 13.87 -9.17 6.50
CA ALA A 321 14.60 -9.06 5.24
C ALA A 321 13.64 -9.00 4.06
N LYS A 322 12.66 -9.91 4.00
CA LYS A 322 11.67 -9.97 2.91
C LYS A 322 10.75 -8.74 2.88
N PHE A 323 10.41 -8.18 4.04
CA PHE A 323 9.68 -6.92 4.09
C PHE A 323 10.51 -5.74 3.58
N GLU A 324 11.80 -5.67 3.92
CA GLU A 324 12.72 -4.66 3.35
C GLU A 324 12.76 -4.75 1.81
N GLU A 325 12.80 -5.96 1.23
CA GLU A 325 12.76 -6.13 -0.24
C GLU A 325 11.48 -5.53 -0.86
N VAL A 326 10.32 -5.73 -0.22
CA VAL A 326 9.03 -5.19 -0.69
C VAL A 326 8.98 -3.68 -0.56
N VAL A 327 9.54 -3.09 0.50
CA VAL A 327 9.64 -1.63 0.67
C VAL A 327 10.45 -1.00 -0.47
N TRP A 328 11.61 -1.58 -0.80
CA TRP A 328 12.40 -1.15 -1.95
C TRP A 328 11.63 -1.28 -3.26
N MET A 329 11.00 -2.43 -3.49
CA MET A 329 10.21 -2.69 -4.69
C MET A 329 9.08 -1.67 -4.87
N ASN A 330 8.27 -1.44 -3.85
CA ASN A 330 7.13 -0.52 -3.91
C ASN A 330 7.60 0.93 -4.12
N THR A 331 8.72 1.32 -3.51
CA THR A 331 9.29 2.67 -3.70
C THR A 331 9.89 2.85 -5.10
N VAL A 332 10.51 1.81 -5.68
CA VAL A 332 10.97 1.82 -7.09
C VAL A 332 9.78 1.93 -8.03
N VAL A 333 8.75 1.11 -7.83
CA VAL A 333 7.51 1.14 -8.63
C VAL A 333 6.87 2.54 -8.62
N TYR A 334 6.74 3.15 -7.43
CA TYR A 334 6.14 4.48 -7.30
C TYR A 334 7.06 5.61 -7.79
N GLY A 335 8.29 5.70 -7.26
CA GLY A 335 9.20 6.81 -7.53
C GLY A 335 9.86 6.74 -8.92
N VAL A 336 10.45 5.60 -9.28
CA VAL A 336 11.11 5.45 -10.58
C VAL A 336 10.06 5.32 -11.68
N GLY A 337 9.04 4.49 -11.48
CA GLY A 337 7.96 4.31 -12.44
C GLY A 337 7.16 5.59 -12.69
N GLY A 338 6.82 6.33 -11.62
CA GLY A 338 6.15 7.63 -11.72
C GLY A 338 6.98 8.69 -12.44
N TRP A 339 8.29 8.72 -12.22
CA TRP A 339 9.18 9.64 -12.95
C TRP A 339 9.33 9.24 -14.42
N ALA A 340 9.44 7.94 -14.71
CA ALA A 340 9.57 7.46 -16.09
C ALA A 340 8.28 7.71 -16.90
N GLY A 341 7.11 7.56 -16.27
CA GLY A 341 5.81 7.83 -16.87
C GLY A 341 5.29 9.26 -16.69
N ARG A 342 6.16 10.22 -16.35
CA ARG A 342 5.79 11.62 -16.07
C ARG A 342 5.05 12.33 -17.21
N GLU A 343 5.34 11.95 -18.46
CA GLU A 343 4.65 12.48 -19.65
C GLU A 343 3.17 12.10 -19.70
N LEU A 344 2.81 10.95 -19.11
CA LEU A 344 1.43 10.48 -18.97
C LEU A 344 0.72 11.08 -17.76
N GLY A 345 1.43 11.80 -16.89
CA GLY A 345 0.87 12.51 -15.75
C GLY A 345 -0.05 13.64 -16.20
N GLU A 346 -0.99 14.03 -15.34
CA GLU A 346 -1.93 15.13 -15.59
C GLU A 346 -1.34 16.50 -15.26
N ASP A 347 -0.20 16.55 -14.57
CA ASP A 347 0.49 17.79 -14.25
C ASP A 347 1.01 18.48 -15.53
N GLU A 348 1.02 19.81 -15.52
CA GLU A 348 1.46 20.61 -16.67
C GLU A 348 2.98 20.57 -16.84
N ASN A 349 3.73 20.48 -15.72
CA ASN A 349 5.19 20.51 -15.75
C ASN A 349 5.81 19.17 -16.15
N LYS A 350 5.00 18.09 -16.19
CA LYS A 350 5.43 16.72 -16.53
C LYS A 350 6.67 16.28 -15.76
N GLU A 351 6.82 16.71 -14.50
CA GLU A 351 7.99 16.35 -13.67
C GLU A 351 7.84 14.97 -13.03
N PHE A 352 6.61 14.57 -12.71
CA PHE A 352 6.31 13.32 -12.03
C PHE A 352 4.87 12.89 -12.27
N ASN A 353 4.64 11.60 -12.49
CA ASN A 353 3.31 11.00 -12.39
C ASN A 353 3.15 10.40 -10.98
N GLY A 354 2.45 11.12 -10.12
CA GLY A 354 2.08 10.67 -8.78
C GLY A 354 0.86 9.78 -8.86
N ASP A 355 1.02 8.54 -9.34
CA ASP A 355 -0.11 7.62 -9.49
C ASP A 355 -0.76 7.33 -8.13
N PHE A 356 -2.04 7.66 -8.05
CA PHE A 356 -2.85 7.54 -6.84
C PHE A 356 -2.82 6.12 -6.28
N PHE A 357 -2.80 5.10 -7.13
CA PHE A 357 -2.89 3.70 -6.70
C PHE A 357 -1.51 3.14 -6.32
N LEU A 358 -0.45 3.43 -7.08
CA LEU A 358 0.90 2.96 -6.74
C LEU A 358 1.43 3.60 -5.44
N MET A 359 1.06 4.85 -5.15
CA MET A 359 1.38 5.47 -3.86
C MET A 359 0.76 4.69 -2.68
N HIS A 360 -0.40 4.04 -2.86
CA HIS A 360 -0.97 3.21 -1.79
C HIS A 360 0.00 2.10 -1.37
N LEU A 361 0.76 1.49 -2.30
CA LEU A 361 1.78 0.48 -1.97
C LEU A 361 2.91 1.00 -1.08
N VAL A 362 3.21 2.30 -1.13
CA VAL A 362 4.19 2.95 -0.25
C VAL A 362 3.54 3.21 1.11
N THR A 363 2.34 3.77 1.13
CA THR A 363 1.64 4.10 2.38
C THR A 363 1.27 2.86 3.19
N SER A 364 0.67 1.85 2.57
CA SER A 364 0.29 0.61 3.23
C SER A 364 1.49 -0.18 3.71
N ALA A 365 2.68 -0.05 3.09
CA ALA A 365 3.88 -0.73 3.58
C ALA A 365 4.19 -0.28 5.01
N LEU A 366 4.07 1.01 5.31
CA LEU A 366 4.26 1.53 6.68
C LEU A 366 3.29 0.88 7.68
N LEU A 367 2.05 0.64 7.27
CA LEU A 367 1.03 0.04 8.13
C LEU A 367 1.16 -1.49 8.22
N THR A 368 1.65 -2.15 7.17
CA THR A 368 2.05 -3.56 7.20
C THR A 368 3.14 -3.79 8.23
N SER A 369 4.11 -2.87 8.39
CA SER A 369 5.16 -3.00 9.41
C SER A 369 4.60 -3.10 10.83
N SER A 370 3.53 -2.35 11.11
CA SER A 370 2.84 -2.35 12.41
C SER A 370 2.12 -3.68 12.67
N LEU A 371 1.52 -4.29 11.64
CA LEU A 371 0.87 -5.60 11.76
C LEU A 371 1.88 -6.75 11.88
N LEU A 372 2.99 -6.71 11.14
CA LEU A 372 4.06 -7.72 11.25
C LEU A 372 4.63 -7.81 12.67
N ASN A 373 4.61 -6.71 13.42
CA ASN A 373 5.07 -6.66 14.80
C ASN A 373 4.08 -7.25 15.83
N ILE A 374 2.83 -7.50 15.44
CA ILE A 374 1.77 -8.01 16.32
C ILE A 374 1.37 -9.44 15.98
N LEU A 375 1.35 -9.80 14.69
CA LEU A 375 0.92 -11.11 14.23
C LEU A 375 1.85 -12.23 14.69
N THR A 376 1.33 -13.46 14.71
CA THR A 376 2.18 -14.65 14.83
C THR A 376 3.09 -14.76 13.61
N PRO A 377 4.26 -15.42 13.71
CA PRO A 377 5.18 -15.57 12.56
C PRO A 377 4.52 -16.19 11.32
N LYS A 378 3.59 -17.14 11.52
CA LYS A 378 2.80 -17.75 10.45
C LYS A 378 1.93 -16.74 9.71
N SER A 379 1.12 -15.97 10.44
CA SER A 379 0.22 -14.99 9.84
C SER A 379 0.96 -13.77 9.30
N ALA A 380 2.10 -13.40 9.91
CA ALA A 380 3.02 -12.40 9.37
C ALA A 380 3.61 -12.85 8.03
N ALA A 381 4.03 -14.11 7.89
CA ALA A 381 4.50 -14.67 6.62
C ALA A 381 3.39 -14.66 5.56
N LEU A 382 2.17 -15.06 5.93
CA LEU A 382 0.99 -15.04 5.05
C LEU A 382 0.63 -13.62 4.59
N LEU A 383 0.63 -12.64 5.51
CA LEU A 383 0.41 -11.24 5.20
C LEU A 383 1.46 -10.74 4.21
N LEU A 384 2.74 -11.05 4.46
CA LEU A 384 3.83 -10.58 3.62
C LEU A 384 3.76 -11.17 2.20
N LYS A 385 3.46 -12.48 2.08
CA LYS A 385 3.24 -13.16 0.78
C LYS A 385 2.10 -12.52 0.00
N THR A 386 0.95 -12.32 0.64
CA THR A 386 -0.25 -11.76 -0.02
C THR A 386 -0.09 -10.28 -0.36
N TYR A 387 0.57 -9.50 0.50
CA TYR A 387 0.90 -8.11 0.26
C TYR A 387 1.88 -7.93 -0.91
N PHE A 388 2.91 -8.78 -0.99
CA PHE A 388 3.82 -8.81 -2.14
C PHE A 388 3.08 -9.14 -3.44
N ALA A 389 2.23 -10.18 -3.44
CA ALA A 389 1.45 -10.56 -4.61
C ALA A 389 0.53 -9.44 -5.08
N PHE A 390 -0.19 -8.79 -4.16
CA PHE A 390 -1.02 -7.63 -4.48
C PHE A 390 -0.20 -6.46 -5.03
N SER A 391 0.99 -6.21 -4.49
CA SER A 391 1.91 -5.16 -4.98
C SER A 391 2.32 -5.39 -6.43
N VAL A 392 2.65 -6.64 -6.80
CA VAL A 392 2.99 -7.01 -8.18
C VAL A 392 1.77 -6.90 -9.10
N VAL A 393 0.60 -7.38 -8.66
CA VAL A 393 -0.65 -7.27 -9.43
C VAL A 393 -1.01 -5.81 -9.68
N LEU A 394 -0.92 -4.96 -8.67
CA LEU A 394 -1.25 -3.55 -8.81
C LEU A 394 -0.27 -2.85 -9.76
N TYR A 395 1.02 -3.15 -9.69
CA TYR A 395 2.01 -2.65 -10.66
C TYR A 395 1.62 -2.96 -12.11
N VAL A 396 1.23 -4.21 -12.41
CA VAL A 396 0.75 -4.59 -13.75
C VAL A 396 -0.58 -3.91 -14.08
N ALA A 397 -1.53 -3.89 -13.13
CA ALA A 397 -2.86 -3.28 -13.29
C ALA A 397 -2.81 -1.78 -13.58
N ARG A 398 -1.72 -1.10 -13.21
CA ARG A 398 -1.47 0.31 -13.50
C ARG A 398 -0.72 0.56 -14.80
N GLY A 399 -0.43 -0.48 -15.58
CA GLY A 399 0.21 -0.35 -16.89
C GLY A 399 1.70 -0.66 -16.89
N ARG A 400 2.25 -1.14 -15.77
CA ARG A 400 3.64 -1.62 -15.68
C ARG A 400 4.66 -0.56 -16.16
N PRO A 401 4.69 0.63 -15.54
CA PRO A 401 5.58 1.72 -15.96
C PRO A 401 7.04 1.24 -16.04
N SER A 402 7.79 1.80 -16.99
CA SER A 402 9.22 1.47 -17.14
C SER A 402 10.00 1.87 -15.89
N LEU A 403 11.10 1.16 -15.63
CA LEU A 403 11.92 1.32 -14.42
C LEU A 403 13.39 1.70 -14.75
N PRO A 404 13.64 2.85 -15.41
CA PRO A 404 14.99 3.29 -15.76
C PRO A 404 15.70 3.91 -14.54
N ILE A 405 16.24 3.07 -13.64
CA ILE A 405 16.81 3.51 -12.37
C ILE A 405 18.00 4.46 -12.58
N ASP A 406 18.90 4.13 -13.50
CA ASP A 406 20.05 4.95 -13.86
C ASP A 406 19.65 6.36 -14.32
N ALA A 407 18.69 6.45 -15.24
CA ALA A 407 18.17 7.71 -15.75
C ALA A 407 17.45 8.50 -14.65
N PHE A 408 16.66 7.83 -13.80
CA PHE A 408 16.02 8.45 -12.64
C PHE A 408 17.04 9.10 -11.71
N TYR A 409 18.11 8.38 -11.36
CA TYR A 409 19.16 8.91 -10.49
C TYR A 409 19.94 10.08 -11.13
N ALA A 410 20.17 10.01 -12.43
CA ALA A 410 20.86 11.07 -13.18
C ALA A 410 20.04 12.37 -13.32
N HIS A 411 18.70 12.29 -13.29
CA HIS A 411 17.82 13.43 -13.59
C HIS A 411 16.96 13.90 -12.41
N THR A 412 17.05 13.22 -11.26
CA THR A 412 16.41 13.68 -10.02
C THR A 412 17.46 14.17 -9.03
N THR A 413 17.02 14.85 -7.98
CA THR A 413 17.91 15.38 -6.93
C THR A 413 17.71 14.64 -5.61
N ALA A 414 18.83 14.30 -4.95
CA ALA A 414 18.83 13.86 -3.54
C ALA A 414 18.75 15.04 -2.57
N HIS A 415 18.59 16.27 -3.07
CA HIS A 415 18.50 17.49 -2.28
C HIS A 415 17.29 18.32 -2.75
N PRO A 416 16.05 17.79 -2.65
CA PRO A 416 14.88 18.59 -2.96
C PRO A 416 14.82 19.78 -2.02
N HIS A 417 14.36 20.90 -2.54
CA HIS A 417 14.38 22.18 -1.86
C HIS A 417 13.03 22.87 -2.04
N PRO A 418 12.48 23.51 -0.98
CA PRO A 418 11.23 24.25 -1.08
C PRO A 418 11.32 25.34 -2.16
N SER A 419 10.22 25.58 -2.86
CA SER A 419 10.09 26.76 -3.71
C SER A 419 9.83 28.02 -2.87
N GLY A 420 9.83 29.19 -3.50
CA GLY A 420 9.47 30.44 -2.84
C GLY A 420 10.62 31.23 -2.19
N PRO A 421 10.30 32.30 -1.44
CA PRO A 421 11.29 33.19 -0.83
C PRO A 421 12.11 32.48 0.25
N MET A 422 13.43 32.57 0.13
CA MET A 422 14.37 31.95 1.07
C MET A 422 14.94 32.96 2.05
N PRO A 423 15.26 32.55 3.30
CA PRO A 423 15.96 33.43 4.24
C PRO A 423 17.33 33.82 3.67
N THR A 424 17.89 34.92 4.18
CA THR A 424 19.29 35.27 3.89
C THR A 424 20.16 34.73 5.02
N PRO A 425 21.04 33.74 4.76
CA PRO A 425 21.97 33.25 5.79
C PRO A 425 22.92 34.34 6.25
N ASP A 426 23.24 34.35 7.54
CA ASP A 426 24.34 35.16 8.07
C ASP A 426 25.68 34.66 7.50
N LYS A 427 26.68 35.55 7.39
CA LYS A 427 28.03 35.21 6.91
C LYS A 427 28.71 34.08 7.71
N ASP A 428 28.32 33.88 8.97
CA ASP A 428 28.89 32.86 9.86
C ASP A 428 28.09 31.52 9.79
N THR A 429 27.11 31.40 8.89
CA THR A 429 26.31 30.18 8.70
C THR A 429 27.13 29.08 8.04
N LEU A 430 27.06 27.86 8.59
CA LEU A 430 27.83 26.72 8.09
C LEU A 430 27.12 25.96 6.96
N PRO A 431 27.88 25.42 6.00
CA PRO A 431 29.27 25.73 5.69
C PRO A 431 29.36 27.08 4.93
N PRO A 432 30.45 27.84 5.06
CA PRO A 432 30.54 29.23 4.60
C PRO A 432 30.36 29.46 3.09
N ASP A 433 30.47 28.41 2.25
CA ASP A 433 30.40 28.52 0.78
C ASP A 433 29.40 27.54 0.13
N GLU A 434 28.46 26.97 0.88
CA GLU A 434 27.41 26.12 0.29
C GLU A 434 26.01 26.62 0.64
N GLN A 435 25.54 27.60 -0.14
CA GLN A 435 24.23 28.22 0.05
C GLN A 435 23.09 27.20 0.14
N ARG A 436 23.14 26.12 -0.65
CA ARG A 436 22.15 25.04 -0.59
C ARG A 436 22.07 24.39 0.80
N VAL A 437 23.21 24.09 1.42
CA VAL A 437 23.25 23.52 2.78
C VAL A 437 22.79 24.56 3.79
N GLN A 438 23.25 25.82 3.66
CA GLN A 438 22.88 26.90 4.57
C GLN A 438 21.37 27.15 4.59
N LEU A 439 20.72 27.09 3.43
CA LEU A 439 19.29 27.33 3.27
C LEU A 439 18.44 26.14 3.69
N THR A 440 18.80 24.93 3.25
CA THR A 440 18.09 23.70 3.57
C THR A 440 19.10 22.62 3.97
N PRO A 441 19.55 22.60 5.24
CA PRO A 441 20.49 21.61 5.73
C PRO A 441 19.93 20.19 5.65
N SER A 442 18.64 20.04 5.93
CA SER A 442 17.89 18.79 5.81
C SER A 442 16.64 18.99 4.96
N SER A 443 16.62 18.36 3.78
CA SER A 443 15.45 18.38 2.89
C SER A 443 14.21 17.72 3.52
N TRP A 444 14.39 16.73 4.40
CA TRP A 444 13.27 16.09 5.09
C TRP A 444 12.52 17.08 5.99
N LEU A 445 13.21 17.98 6.67
CA LEU A 445 12.54 18.98 7.52
C LEU A 445 11.67 19.93 6.68
N ALA A 446 12.13 20.34 5.50
CA ALA A 446 11.34 21.15 4.59
C ALA A 446 10.11 20.38 4.07
N ILE A 447 10.29 19.12 3.65
CA ILE A 447 9.20 18.25 3.17
C ILE A 447 8.15 18.03 4.26
N VAL A 448 8.56 17.69 5.49
CA VAL A 448 7.64 17.49 6.62
C VAL A 448 6.87 18.78 6.90
N GLN A 449 7.55 19.93 6.88
CA GLN A 449 6.94 21.21 7.19
C GLN A 449 5.87 21.64 6.18
N THR A 450 6.08 21.42 4.87
CA THR A 450 5.02 21.65 3.87
C THR A 450 3.90 20.63 3.99
N THR A 451 4.25 19.37 4.29
CA THR A 451 3.29 18.27 4.41
C THR A 451 2.28 18.50 5.51
N LEU A 452 2.73 18.98 6.68
CA LEU A 452 1.86 19.25 7.83
C LEU A 452 0.71 20.20 7.48
N GLY A 453 0.98 21.26 6.71
CA GLY A 453 -0.02 22.26 6.34
C GLY A 453 -0.86 21.89 5.11
N HIS A 454 -0.61 20.76 4.46
CA HIS A 454 -1.25 20.40 3.20
C HIS A 454 -2.56 19.64 3.45
N PRO A 455 -3.70 20.04 2.85
CA PRO A 455 -5.00 19.45 3.16
C PRO A 455 -5.22 18.05 2.56
N ASN A 456 -4.42 17.65 1.58
CA ASN A 456 -4.52 16.31 0.97
C ASN A 456 -4.00 15.21 1.93
N GLU A 457 -4.92 14.40 2.41
CA GLU A 457 -4.71 13.30 3.35
C GLU A 457 -3.80 12.18 2.82
N HIS A 458 -3.67 12.02 1.51
CA HIS A 458 -2.77 11.03 0.93
C HIS A 458 -1.32 11.50 0.94
N LEU A 459 -1.07 12.81 0.85
CA LEU A 459 0.29 13.37 0.87
C LEU A 459 0.97 13.10 2.21
N CYS A 460 0.31 13.37 3.34
CA CYS A 460 0.91 13.14 4.65
C CYS A 460 1.19 11.66 4.91
N LYS A 461 0.33 10.75 4.44
CA LYS A 461 0.58 9.30 4.48
C LYS A 461 1.84 8.93 3.69
N ALA A 462 1.95 9.40 2.45
CA ALA A 462 3.06 9.07 1.56
C ALA A 462 4.40 9.60 2.10
N GLN A 463 4.43 10.86 2.52
CA GLN A 463 5.63 11.51 3.02
C GLN A 463 6.08 10.90 4.35
N ARG A 464 5.14 10.58 5.24
CA ARG A 464 5.44 9.87 6.48
C ARG A 464 6.05 8.48 6.22
N ALA A 465 5.49 7.72 5.29
CA ALA A 465 6.02 6.40 4.94
C ALA A 465 7.43 6.49 4.36
N LEU A 466 7.65 7.36 3.38
CA LEU A 466 8.96 7.58 2.77
C LEU A 466 9.99 8.08 3.80
N TYR A 467 9.58 8.97 4.71
CA TYR A 467 10.47 9.47 5.76
C TYR A 467 10.88 8.36 6.72
N HIS A 468 9.94 7.54 7.20
CA HIS A 468 10.25 6.40 8.06
C HIS A 468 11.21 5.41 7.38
N PHE A 469 10.96 5.08 6.11
CA PHE A 469 11.85 4.18 5.38
C PHE A 469 13.23 4.80 5.13
N ALA A 470 13.34 6.12 5.00
CA ALA A 470 14.63 6.80 4.95
C ALA A 470 15.37 6.76 6.30
N GLU A 471 14.67 6.81 7.45
CA GLU A 471 15.29 6.66 8.77
C GLU A 471 15.91 5.27 8.96
N TRP A 472 15.31 4.23 8.37
CA TRP A 472 15.78 2.86 8.47
C TRP A 472 16.77 2.48 7.36
N LEU A 473 16.45 2.79 6.10
CA LEU A 473 17.13 2.30 4.91
C LEU A 473 17.90 3.39 4.15
N GLY A 474 17.85 4.64 4.61
CA GLY A 474 18.50 5.78 3.95
C GLY A 474 20.03 5.74 3.95
N GLY A 475 20.63 4.92 4.83
CA GLY A 475 22.08 4.67 4.86
C GLY A 475 22.57 3.62 3.86
N THR A 476 21.67 2.97 3.11
CA THR A 476 22.03 1.96 2.11
C THR A 476 22.88 2.58 1.01
N ARG A 477 24.05 2.00 0.76
CA ARG A 477 25.02 2.49 -0.23
C ARG A 477 24.62 2.03 -1.63
N ALA A 478 25.04 2.80 -2.65
CA ALA A 478 25.08 2.30 -4.02
C ALA A 478 25.84 0.96 -4.09
N HIS A 479 25.52 0.18 -5.12
CA HIS A 479 25.97 -1.20 -5.36
C HIS A 479 25.43 -2.27 -4.41
N ALA A 480 24.61 -1.93 -3.41
CA ALA A 480 23.95 -2.92 -2.55
C ALA A 480 23.10 -3.93 -3.35
N PHE A 481 22.58 -3.50 -4.50
CA PHE A 481 21.74 -4.32 -5.39
C PHE A 481 22.44 -4.69 -6.70
N ALA A 482 23.78 -4.54 -6.80
CA ALA A 482 24.51 -4.80 -8.05
C ALA A 482 24.36 -6.26 -8.54
N GLY A 483 24.14 -7.23 -7.64
CA GLY A 483 23.84 -8.61 -8.04
C GLY A 483 22.56 -8.76 -8.85
N LEU A 484 21.64 -7.80 -8.74
CA LEU A 484 20.37 -7.77 -9.47
C LEU A 484 20.47 -7.10 -10.85
N SER A 485 21.62 -6.54 -11.25
CA SER A 485 21.75 -5.86 -12.55
C SER A 485 22.10 -6.79 -13.71
N SER A 486 22.52 -8.04 -13.43
CA SER A 486 22.96 -9.00 -14.45
C SER A 486 21.85 -9.33 -15.45
N SER A 487 22.13 -9.11 -16.73
CA SER A 487 21.27 -9.48 -17.86
C SER A 487 21.38 -10.96 -18.25
N ASP A 488 22.13 -11.77 -17.50
CA ASP A 488 22.29 -13.18 -17.84
C ASP A 488 20.96 -13.92 -17.68
N LEU A 489 20.37 -14.26 -18.82
CA LEU A 489 19.12 -15.02 -18.93
C LEU A 489 19.35 -16.53 -18.77
N SER A 490 20.61 -17.00 -18.69
CA SER A 490 20.90 -18.43 -18.51
C SER A 490 20.58 -18.94 -17.09
N SER A 491 20.39 -18.04 -16.12
CA SER A 491 19.96 -18.32 -14.75
C SER A 491 18.44 -18.20 -14.55
N ILE A 492 17.64 -18.24 -15.62
CA ILE A 492 16.17 -18.31 -15.54
C ILE A 492 15.74 -19.49 -14.66
N ASP A 493 16.41 -20.63 -14.76
CA ASP A 493 16.12 -21.85 -13.98
C ASP A 493 16.52 -21.75 -12.50
N SER A 494 17.38 -20.80 -12.10
CA SER A 494 17.85 -20.65 -10.70
C SER A 494 17.16 -19.53 -9.91
N GLY A 495 16.22 -18.80 -10.51
CA GLY A 495 15.59 -17.64 -9.85
C GLY A 495 16.41 -16.34 -9.89
N ALA A 496 17.63 -16.38 -10.44
CA ALA A 496 18.57 -15.24 -10.47
C ALA A 496 18.62 -14.48 -11.82
N GLY A 497 18.04 -15.01 -12.90
CA GLY A 497 18.07 -14.36 -14.23
C GLY A 497 16.96 -13.33 -14.43
N GLY A 498 17.28 -12.17 -15.03
CA GLY A 498 16.30 -11.15 -15.43
C GLY A 498 16.59 -9.70 -15.03
N GLY A 499 17.84 -9.33 -14.75
CA GLY A 499 18.23 -8.20 -13.92
C GLY A 499 17.55 -6.84 -14.12
N LEU A 500 17.36 -6.12 -13.02
CA LEU A 500 16.85 -4.75 -12.97
C LEU A 500 17.97 -3.78 -13.39
N THR A 501 17.89 -3.28 -14.62
CA THR A 501 18.90 -2.37 -15.19
C THR A 501 19.05 -1.13 -14.30
N GLY A 502 20.30 -0.77 -13.95
CA GLY A 502 20.61 0.35 -13.06
C GLY A 502 20.49 0.04 -11.57
N ALA A 503 20.22 -1.20 -11.16
CA ALA A 503 20.16 -1.57 -9.74
C ALA A 503 21.47 -1.28 -8.98
N GLU A 504 22.61 -1.23 -9.67
CA GLU A 504 23.91 -0.89 -9.08
C GLU A 504 24.01 0.56 -8.57
N VAL A 505 23.19 1.50 -9.07
CA VAL A 505 23.17 2.89 -8.57
C VAL A 505 22.10 3.11 -7.50
N LEU A 506 21.24 2.12 -7.25
CA LEU A 506 20.17 2.22 -6.26
C LEU A 506 20.75 2.34 -4.84
N ASP A 507 20.32 3.36 -4.10
CA ASP A 507 20.80 3.70 -2.77
C ASP A 507 19.69 4.30 -1.89
N GLY A 508 19.99 4.60 -0.63
CA GLY A 508 19.05 5.16 0.33
C GLY A 508 18.44 6.52 -0.05
N THR A 509 19.00 7.24 -1.02
CA THR A 509 18.44 8.52 -1.49
C THR A 509 17.17 8.35 -2.31
N LEU A 510 16.82 7.12 -2.72
CA LEU A 510 15.57 6.79 -3.41
C LEU A 510 14.36 7.41 -2.69
N PHE A 511 14.27 7.22 -1.38
CA PHE A 511 13.13 7.68 -0.57
C PHE A 511 12.99 9.20 -0.60
N LEU A 512 14.11 9.92 -0.49
CA LEU A 512 14.11 11.38 -0.50
C LEU A 512 13.82 11.95 -1.90
N ARG A 513 14.31 11.30 -2.96
CA ARG A 513 13.99 11.66 -4.35
C ARG A 513 12.49 11.49 -4.62
N ALA A 514 11.92 10.35 -4.25
CA ALA A 514 10.48 10.10 -4.39
C ALA A 514 9.65 11.09 -3.55
N ALA A 515 10.08 11.41 -2.33
CA ALA A 515 9.42 12.38 -1.46
C ALA A 515 9.43 13.79 -2.05
N GLY A 516 10.58 14.24 -2.58
CA GLY A 516 10.71 15.53 -3.26
C GLY A 516 9.82 15.65 -4.49
N LEU A 517 9.80 14.62 -5.35
CA LEU A 517 8.92 14.57 -6.52
C LEU A 517 7.44 14.55 -6.12
N THR A 518 7.09 13.85 -5.03
CA THR A 518 5.72 13.83 -4.50
C THR A 518 5.31 15.21 -3.99
N ALA A 519 6.18 15.90 -3.24
CA ALA A 519 5.92 17.27 -2.77
C ALA A 519 5.76 18.24 -3.96
N GLY A 520 6.64 18.13 -4.97
CA GLY A 520 6.52 18.88 -6.22
C GLY A 520 5.21 18.58 -6.94
N ARG A 521 4.80 17.32 -7.07
CA ARG A 521 3.57 16.95 -7.78
C ARG A 521 2.31 17.48 -7.13
N LEU A 522 2.23 17.45 -5.79
CA LEU A 522 1.05 17.90 -5.03
C LEU A 522 1.08 19.40 -4.71
N GLY A 523 2.26 20.01 -4.77
CA GLY A 523 2.47 21.45 -4.55
C GLY A 523 3.03 21.75 -3.16
N TRP A 524 4.06 22.60 -3.14
CA TRP A 524 4.64 23.17 -1.92
C TRP A 524 3.72 24.28 -1.36
N MET A 525 2.56 23.88 -0.85
CA MET A 525 1.48 24.81 -0.49
C MET A 525 1.87 25.81 0.61
N ARG A 526 2.65 25.37 1.61
CA ARG A 526 3.16 26.27 2.65
C ARG A 526 4.03 27.38 2.04
N GLU A 527 4.79 27.03 1.01
CA GLU A 527 5.71 27.90 0.30
C GLU A 527 5.01 28.79 -0.76
N GLY A 528 3.71 28.62 -0.95
CA GLY A 528 2.87 29.49 -1.79
C GLY A 528 2.45 28.87 -3.12
N GLU A 529 2.79 27.60 -3.39
CA GLU A 529 2.25 26.90 -4.55
C GLU A 529 0.78 26.54 -4.38
N LYS A 530 0.07 26.35 -5.50
CA LYS A 530 -1.29 25.79 -5.47
C LYS A 530 -1.22 24.29 -5.21
N GLY A 531 -2.16 23.80 -4.41
CA GLY A 531 -2.39 22.36 -4.27
C GLY A 531 -2.87 21.75 -5.59
N ARG A 532 -2.34 20.57 -5.91
CA ARG A 532 -2.69 19.76 -7.09
C ARG A 532 -3.22 18.39 -6.67
N GLY A 533 -3.87 17.67 -7.60
CA GLY A 533 -4.42 16.32 -7.37
C GLY A 533 -3.42 15.20 -7.67
N TRP A 534 -3.77 13.95 -7.37
CA TRP A 534 -3.01 12.76 -7.78
C TRP A 534 -3.38 12.32 -9.21
N ASP A 535 -2.53 11.53 -9.85
CA ASP A 535 -2.78 10.97 -11.18
C ASP A 535 -3.56 9.65 -11.08
N ALA A 536 -4.69 9.51 -11.77
CA ALA A 536 -5.54 8.32 -11.67
C ALA A 536 -5.66 7.49 -12.97
N LYS A 537 -5.11 7.98 -14.08
CA LYS A 537 -5.22 7.33 -15.41
C LYS A 537 -4.34 6.10 -15.56
N GLY A 538 -3.18 6.08 -14.90
CA GLY A 538 -2.21 4.99 -15.00
C GLY A 538 -1.23 5.22 -16.14
N PHE A 539 -0.47 4.18 -16.48
CA PHE A 539 0.63 4.22 -17.43
C PHE A 539 0.26 3.52 -18.73
N PHE A 540 -0.81 3.99 -19.37
CA PHE A 540 -1.32 3.44 -20.63
C PHE A 540 -1.00 4.42 -21.76
N PRO A 541 -0.06 4.08 -22.67
CA PRO A 541 0.22 4.87 -23.86
C PRO A 541 -1.04 4.98 -24.74
N SER A 542 -1.13 6.03 -25.56
CA SER A 542 -2.19 6.12 -26.56
C SER A 542 -2.02 5.05 -27.65
N GLU A 543 -3.09 4.77 -28.42
CA GLU A 543 -2.98 3.86 -29.58
C GLU A 543 -1.93 4.32 -30.61
N GLU A 544 -1.67 5.63 -30.68
CA GLU A 544 -0.67 6.24 -31.55
C GLU A 544 0.75 5.93 -31.04
N ASP A 545 1.00 6.12 -29.74
CA ASP A 545 2.27 5.78 -29.09
C ASP A 545 2.61 4.28 -29.25
N GLU A 546 1.60 3.40 -29.13
CA GLU A 546 1.80 1.97 -29.33
C GLU A 546 2.09 1.61 -30.80
N ARG A 547 1.47 2.32 -31.76
CA ARG A 547 1.76 2.11 -33.19
C ARG A 547 3.18 2.54 -33.53
N GLU A 548 3.65 3.66 -32.98
CA GLU A 548 5.03 4.12 -33.16
C GLU A 548 6.04 3.14 -32.53
N ALA A 549 5.80 2.69 -31.29
CA ALA A 549 6.65 1.70 -30.64
C ALA A 549 6.73 0.37 -31.41
N ARG A 550 5.60 -0.12 -31.95
CA ARG A 550 5.58 -1.32 -32.82
C ARG A 550 6.41 -1.10 -34.10
N GLN A 551 6.27 0.05 -34.76
CA GLN A 551 7.04 0.38 -35.96
C GLN A 551 8.54 0.53 -35.67
N GLU A 552 8.92 1.07 -34.52
CA GLU A 552 10.31 1.22 -34.10
C GLU A 552 10.94 -0.14 -33.77
N GLN A 553 10.22 -1.02 -33.08
CA GLN A 553 10.65 -2.39 -32.79
C GLN A 553 10.81 -3.22 -34.08
N GLU A 554 9.89 -3.06 -35.05
CA GLU A 554 10.00 -3.67 -36.37
C GLU A 554 11.20 -3.13 -37.18
N ARG A 555 11.47 -1.82 -37.10
CA ARG A 555 12.67 -1.21 -37.72
C ARG A 555 13.95 -1.77 -37.09
N PHE A 556 14.00 -1.90 -35.76
CA PHE A 556 15.14 -2.44 -35.04
C PHE A 556 15.40 -3.91 -35.38
N HIS A 557 14.34 -4.72 -35.53
CA HIS A 557 14.45 -6.10 -35.99
C HIS A 557 14.87 -6.21 -37.47
N ARG A 558 14.40 -5.33 -38.37
CA ARG A 558 14.90 -5.26 -39.75
C ARG A 558 16.38 -4.87 -39.81
N PHE A 559 16.83 -3.98 -38.95
CA PHE A 559 18.23 -3.53 -38.92
C PHE A 559 19.17 -4.64 -38.43
N LYS A 560 18.76 -5.47 -37.47
CA LYS A 560 19.52 -6.66 -37.05
C LYS A 560 19.45 -7.82 -38.06
N GLY A 561 18.34 -7.95 -38.80
CA GLY A 561 18.20 -8.96 -39.86
C GLY A 561 19.03 -8.67 -41.12
N ALA A 562 19.37 -7.41 -41.37
CA ALA A 562 20.15 -6.98 -42.54
C ALA A 562 21.68 -7.01 -42.33
N GLY A 563 22.16 -7.26 -41.10
CA GLY A 563 23.60 -7.30 -40.76
C GLY A 563 24.33 -8.59 -41.09
N GLY A 564 23.72 -9.51 -41.84
CA GLY A 564 24.31 -10.77 -42.30
C GLY A 564 24.73 -10.72 -43.77
N MET A 565 25.57 -9.76 -44.16
CA MET A 565 26.22 -9.83 -45.49
C MET A 565 27.70 -9.47 -45.36
N MET A 566 28.51 -10.54 -45.39
CA MET A 566 29.95 -10.47 -45.61
C MET A 566 30.26 -9.57 -46.81
N TYR A 567 31.05 -8.53 -46.59
CA TYR A 567 31.89 -7.99 -47.65
C TYR A 567 33.30 -8.58 -47.50
N HIS A 568 33.55 -9.64 -48.25
CA HIS A 568 34.89 -9.99 -48.71
C HIS A 568 35.22 -9.08 -49.90
N VAL A 569 36.23 -8.23 -49.79
CA VAL A 569 37.06 -7.83 -50.95
C VAL A 569 38.51 -7.69 -50.49
N ARG A 570 39.39 -8.15 -51.39
CA ARG A 570 40.84 -8.38 -51.31
C ARG A 570 41.68 -7.20 -50.86
#